data_AF-A0A3D3CQC0-F1
#
_entry.id   AF-A0A3D3CQC0-F1
#
_cell.length_a   1.000
_cell.length_b   1.000
_cell.length_c   1.000
_cell.angle_alpha   90.00
_cell.angle_beta   90.00
_cell.angle_gamma   90.00
#
_symmetry.space_group_name_H-M   'P 1'
#
loop_
_entity.id
_entity.type
_entity.pdbx_description
1 polymer ?
#
loop_
_entity_poly.entity_id
_entity_poly.type
_entity_poly.pdbx_seq_one_letter_code
_entity_poly.pdbx_strand_id
1 'polypeptide(L)'
;AANMRLNFADEEVIHFGIIPKSNRGIFVINEIPDLQARIQVSLFNILEEGDIQIRGFKLRMPLDILFVFTANPEDYTNRGSIVTPLKDRIESQILTHYPKNIEHALLITEQEADITEEQKVRVRVSDMVKRIIEQVAFEARTSEFVDKKSGVSARLTIAAYENAVSSAERRALLNNEKETQVWMSDLVGIIPSITGKIELVYEGEQEGPYQVAFNLLEKAFRSQFVNYFPNPELFKKRKGAGEENPYKPITGWFDKGNHL
;
A
#
# COMPACT_ATOMS: atom_id res chain seq x y z
N ALA A 1 -38.11 -17.17 -13.36
CA ALA A 1 -37.73 -18.47 -13.94
C ALA A 1 -38.05 -19.66 -13.02
N ALA A 2 -37.44 -19.81 -11.84
CA ALA A 2 -37.60 -21.02 -11.00
C ALA A 2 -39.04 -21.35 -10.55
N ASN A 3 -39.90 -20.34 -10.36
CA ASN A 3 -41.31 -20.55 -9.98
C ASN A 3 -42.26 -20.85 -11.16
N MET A 4 -41.82 -20.69 -12.42
CA MET A 4 -42.70 -20.80 -13.60
C MET A 4 -42.50 -22.09 -14.42
N ARG A 5 -41.64 -23.02 -13.98
CA ARG A 5 -41.34 -24.30 -14.69
C ARG A 5 -41.06 -24.13 -16.20
N LEU A 6 -40.49 -22.99 -16.60
CA LEU A 6 -40.13 -22.74 -17.99
C LEU A 6 -38.99 -23.66 -18.42
N ASN A 7 -39.04 -24.12 -19.67
CA ASN A 7 -38.01 -24.98 -20.25
C ASN A 7 -36.70 -24.19 -20.41
N PHE A 8 -35.54 -24.83 -20.26
CA PHE A 8 -34.23 -24.20 -20.44
C PHE A 8 -33.98 -23.69 -21.88
N ALA A 9 -34.84 -24.05 -22.84
CA ALA A 9 -34.85 -23.54 -24.21
C ALA A 9 -35.69 -22.26 -24.39
N ASP A 10 -36.32 -21.75 -23.32
CA ASP A 10 -37.12 -20.53 -23.36
C ASP A 10 -36.21 -19.29 -23.27
N GLU A 11 -36.35 -18.37 -24.23
CA GLU A 11 -35.56 -17.15 -24.31
C GLU A 11 -35.77 -16.23 -23.10
N GLU A 12 -36.93 -16.31 -22.42
CA GLU A 12 -37.22 -15.55 -21.20
C GLU A 12 -36.39 -16.01 -19.98
N VAL A 13 -35.70 -17.15 -20.09
CA VAL A 13 -34.81 -17.70 -19.06
C VAL A 13 -33.36 -17.28 -19.29
N ILE A 14 -33.04 -16.58 -20.39
CA ILE A 14 -31.68 -16.15 -20.70
C ILE A 14 -31.18 -15.16 -19.65
N HIS A 15 -30.22 -15.60 -18.85
CA HIS A 15 -29.49 -14.73 -17.95
C HIS A 15 -28.18 -14.30 -18.59
N PHE A 16 -28.16 -13.09 -19.15
CA PHE A 16 -26.93 -12.48 -19.63
C PHE A 16 -25.97 -12.32 -18.45
N GLY A 17 -24.81 -12.97 -18.54
CA GLY A 17 -23.74 -12.86 -17.55
C GLY A 17 -23.24 -11.42 -17.39
N ILE A 18 -22.25 -11.22 -16.52
CA ILE A 18 -21.71 -9.88 -16.26
C ILE A 18 -20.96 -9.28 -17.46
N ILE A 19 -20.30 -10.13 -18.27
CA ILE A 19 -19.52 -9.68 -19.44
C ILE A 19 -20.43 -9.05 -20.51
N PRO A 20 -21.51 -9.71 -21.00
CA PRO A 20 -22.40 -9.09 -21.99
C PRO A 20 -23.09 -7.81 -21.48
N LYS A 21 -23.35 -7.73 -20.17
CA LYS A 21 -23.89 -6.50 -19.55
C LYS A 21 -22.91 -5.33 -19.55
N SER A 22 -21.62 -5.61 -19.73
CA SER A 22 -20.54 -4.62 -19.77
C SER A 22 -20.13 -4.25 -21.21
N ASN A 23 -20.93 -4.65 -22.21
CA ASN A 23 -20.69 -4.32 -23.61
C ASN A 23 -20.59 -2.80 -23.82
N ARG A 24 -19.66 -2.37 -24.67
CA ARG A 24 -19.26 -0.96 -24.92
C ARG A 24 -18.66 -0.29 -23.68
N GLY A 25 -17.96 -1.06 -22.84
CA GLY A 25 -17.39 -0.61 -21.59
C GLY A 25 -16.00 -1.19 -21.30
N ILE A 26 -15.49 -0.87 -20.10
CA ILE A 26 -14.25 -1.42 -19.56
C ILE A 26 -14.62 -2.52 -18.56
N PHE A 27 -14.13 -3.73 -18.80
CA PHE A 27 -14.32 -4.86 -17.90
C PHE A 27 -13.01 -5.18 -17.17
N VAL A 28 -12.97 -4.89 -15.88
CA VAL A 28 -11.78 -5.07 -15.04
C VAL A 28 -11.88 -6.39 -14.27
N ILE A 29 -10.83 -7.21 -14.35
CA ILE A 29 -10.69 -8.43 -13.56
C ILE A 29 -9.47 -8.29 -12.66
N ASN A 30 -9.68 -8.40 -11.35
CA ASN A 30 -8.59 -8.46 -10.40
C ASN A 30 -8.03 -9.89 -10.34
N GLU A 31 -6.71 -10.00 -10.26
CA GLU A 31 -5.99 -11.26 -9.99
C GLU A 31 -6.41 -12.38 -10.95
N ILE A 32 -6.16 -12.19 -12.24
CA ILE A 32 -6.47 -13.20 -13.27
C ILE A 32 -5.87 -14.60 -12.96
N PRO A 33 -4.70 -14.74 -12.31
CA PRO A 33 -4.18 -16.04 -11.89
C PRO A 33 -5.10 -16.83 -10.95
N ASP A 34 -5.88 -16.13 -10.13
CA ASP A 34 -6.76 -16.77 -9.13
C ASP A 34 -8.05 -17.31 -9.75
N LEU A 35 -8.35 -16.92 -11.00
CA LEU A 35 -9.46 -17.47 -11.73
C LEU A 35 -9.19 -18.91 -12.13
N GLN A 36 -10.21 -19.77 -11.92
CA GLN A 36 -10.19 -21.14 -12.40
C GLN A 36 -9.88 -21.21 -13.90
N ALA A 37 -9.02 -22.15 -14.31
CA ALA A 37 -8.58 -22.31 -15.69
C ALA A 37 -9.74 -22.35 -16.73
N ARG A 38 -10.88 -22.96 -16.38
CA ARG A 38 -12.06 -22.99 -17.25
C ARG A 38 -12.62 -21.60 -17.58
N ILE A 39 -12.53 -20.67 -16.63
CA ILE A 39 -12.99 -19.29 -16.78
C ILE A 39 -11.98 -18.55 -17.67
N GLN A 40 -10.68 -18.74 -17.45
CA GLN A 40 -9.64 -18.16 -18.30
C GLN A 40 -9.77 -18.59 -19.77
N VAL A 41 -10.06 -19.87 -20.03
CA VAL A 41 -10.32 -20.37 -21.40
C VAL A 41 -11.60 -19.77 -22.00
N SER A 42 -12.64 -19.58 -21.20
CA SER A 42 -13.88 -18.93 -21.67
C SER A 42 -13.65 -17.46 -22.02
N LEU A 43 -12.83 -16.75 -21.24
CA LEU A 43 -12.41 -15.37 -21.53
C LEU A 43 -11.56 -15.30 -22.80
N PHE A 44 -10.66 -16.27 -23.01
CA PHE A 44 -9.87 -16.37 -24.23
C PHE A 44 -10.76 -16.43 -25.48
N ASN A 45 -11.78 -17.29 -25.49
CA ASN A 45 -12.69 -17.39 -26.64
C ASN A 45 -13.41 -16.06 -26.92
N ILE A 46 -13.78 -15.31 -25.88
CA ILE A 46 -14.43 -13.99 -26.03
C ILE A 46 -13.47 -12.95 -26.62
N LEU A 47 -12.21 -12.94 -26.17
CA LEU A 47 -11.19 -12.03 -26.69
C LEU A 47 -10.79 -12.37 -28.15
N GLU A 48 -10.80 -13.66 -28.50
CA GLU A 48 -10.49 -14.14 -29.84
C GLU A 48 -11.61 -13.85 -30.83
N GLU A 49 -12.84 -14.23 -30.50
CA GLU A 49 -13.98 -14.17 -31.41
C GLU A 49 -14.71 -12.82 -31.37
N GLY A 50 -14.54 -12.04 -30.30
CA GLY A 50 -15.22 -10.77 -30.12
C GLY A 50 -16.73 -10.91 -29.91
N ASP A 51 -17.19 -12.09 -29.50
CA ASP A 51 -18.60 -12.36 -29.25
C ASP A 51 -18.81 -13.44 -28.20
N ILE A 52 -20.08 -13.63 -27.82
CA ILE A 52 -20.49 -14.68 -26.91
C ILE A 52 -21.61 -15.50 -27.52
N GLN A 53 -21.55 -16.81 -27.32
CA GLN A 53 -22.62 -17.74 -27.63
C GLN A 53 -23.24 -18.29 -26.35
N ILE A 54 -24.57 -18.29 -26.27
CA ILE A 54 -25.30 -18.82 -25.12
C ILE A 54 -25.56 -20.30 -25.35
N ARG A 55 -25.01 -21.15 -24.49
CA ARG A 55 -25.21 -22.61 -24.57
C ARG A 55 -26.70 -22.95 -24.50
N GLY A 56 -27.18 -23.71 -25.47
CA GLY A 56 -28.61 -24.07 -25.59
C GLY A 56 -29.41 -23.17 -26.53
N PHE A 57 -28.85 -22.04 -26.95
CA PHE A 57 -29.49 -21.11 -27.88
C PHE A 57 -28.61 -20.89 -29.12
N LYS A 58 -29.24 -20.68 -30.28
CA LYS A 58 -28.56 -20.23 -31.51
C LYS A 58 -28.41 -18.71 -31.53
N LEU A 59 -28.09 -18.12 -30.38
CA LEU A 59 -27.89 -16.68 -30.22
C LEU A 59 -26.40 -16.41 -30.07
N ARG A 60 -25.87 -15.56 -30.96
CA ARG A 60 -24.50 -15.04 -30.93
C ARG A 60 -24.56 -13.52 -30.80
N MET A 61 -23.86 -12.98 -29.83
CA MET A 61 -23.88 -11.54 -29.53
C MET A 61 -22.49 -10.95 -29.67
N PRO A 62 -22.26 -9.99 -30.58
CA PRO A 62 -20.99 -9.29 -30.68
C PRO A 62 -20.75 -8.45 -29.42
N LEU A 63 -19.49 -8.45 -28.96
CA LEU A 63 -19.00 -7.73 -27.80
C LEU A 63 -17.91 -6.74 -28.22
N ASP A 64 -18.02 -5.53 -27.69
CA ASP A 64 -17.08 -4.43 -27.86
C ASP A 64 -16.66 -4.01 -26.44
N ILE A 65 -15.63 -4.65 -25.90
CA ILE A 65 -15.23 -4.51 -24.49
C ILE A 65 -13.71 -4.33 -24.41
N LEU A 66 -13.28 -3.31 -23.69
CA LEU A 66 -11.88 -3.20 -23.26
C LEU A 66 -11.70 -4.02 -21.99
N PHE A 67 -10.94 -5.10 -22.08
CA PHE A 67 -10.57 -5.87 -20.90
C PHE A 67 -9.32 -5.31 -20.23
N VAL A 68 -9.38 -5.17 -18.91
CA VAL A 68 -8.24 -4.79 -18.07
C VAL A 68 -8.03 -5.88 -17.04
N PHE A 69 -6.83 -6.42 -16.97
CA PHE A 69 -6.47 -7.49 -16.04
C PHE A 69 -5.41 -7.00 -15.06
N THR A 70 -5.49 -7.45 -13.81
CA THR A 70 -4.38 -7.32 -12.85
C THR A 70 -3.83 -8.71 -12.51
N ALA A 71 -2.54 -8.77 -12.21
CA ALA A 71 -1.84 -9.97 -11.77
C ALA A 71 -0.56 -9.58 -11.03
N ASN A 72 -0.12 -10.39 -10.08
CA ASN A 72 1.17 -10.20 -9.44
C ASN A 72 2.31 -10.72 -10.35
N PRO A 73 3.49 -10.07 -10.35
CA PRO A 73 4.59 -10.46 -11.23
C PRO A 73 5.07 -11.91 -11.07
N GLU A 74 5.11 -12.47 -9.86
CA GLU A 74 5.51 -13.87 -9.63
C GLU A 74 4.58 -14.87 -10.32
N ASP A 75 3.29 -14.53 -10.43
CA ASP A 75 2.30 -15.37 -11.07
C ASP A 75 2.51 -15.43 -12.57
N TYR A 76 3.33 -14.60 -13.20
CA TYR A 76 3.65 -14.77 -14.62
C TYR A 76 4.59 -15.96 -14.88
N THR A 77 5.34 -16.38 -13.87
CA THR A 77 6.47 -17.33 -14.03
C THR A 77 6.15 -18.76 -13.58
N ASN A 78 5.21 -18.92 -12.64
CA ASN A 78 4.77 -20.23 -12.19
C ASN A 78 3.88 -20.88 -13.26
N ARG A 79 4.29 -22.04 -13.80
CA ARG A 79 3.50 -22.78 -14.79
C ARG A 79 2.08 -23.03 -14.25
N GLY A 80 1.06 -22.40 -14.84
CA GLY A 80 -0.35 -22.73 -14.61
C GLY A 80 -1.25 -21.62 -14.08
N SER A 81 -0.71 -20.45 -13.79
CA SER A 81 -1.44 -19.26 -13.34
C SER A 81 -2.24 -18.57 -14.45
N ILE A 82 -1.62 -18.30 -15.59
CA ILE A 82 -2.27 -17.70 -16.78
C ILE A 82 -2.04 -18.63 -17.97
N VAL A 83 -3.11 -19.07 -18.61
CA VAL A 83 -3.02 -19.92 -19.80
C VAL A 83 -2.36 -19.16 -20.96
N THR A 84 -1.38 -19.77 -21.63
CA THR A 84 -0.62 -19.15 -22.73
C THR A 84 -1.51 -18.50 -23.81
N PRO A 85 -2.62 -19.13 -24.26
CA PRO A 85 -3.49 -18.51 -25.27
C PRO A 85 -4.07 -17.16 -24.83
N LEU A 86 -4.39 -17.01 -23.54
CA LEU A 86 -4.92 -15.76 -23.00
C LEU A 86 -3.83 -14.69 -22.95
N LYS A 87 -2.61 -15.07 -22.55
CA LYS A 87 -1.45 -14.18 -22.52
C LYS A 87 -1.14 -13.60 -23.90
N ASP A 88 -1.20 -14.42 -24.95
CA ASP A 88 -0.87 -14.00 -26.32
C ASP A 88 -1.89 -13.01 -26.91
N ARG A 89 -3.06 -12.85 -26.27
CA ARG A 89 -4.10 -11.88 -26.65
C ARG A 89 -4.08 -10.58 -25.86
N ILE A 90 -3.16 -10.44 -24.92
CA ILE A 90 -2.97 -9.19 -24.20
C ILE A 90 -2.12 -8.26 -25.08
N GLU A 91 -2.71 -7.18 -25.56
CA GLU A 91 -2.06 -6.23 -26.47
C GLU A 91 -1.03 -5.34 -25.77
N SER A 92 -1.30 -4.97 -24.52
CA SER A 92 -0.46 -4.06 -23.74
C SER A 92 -0.29 -4.55 -22.32
N GLN A 93 0.94 -4.47 -21.81
CA GLN A 93 1.28 -4.80 -20.45
C GLN A 93 1.92 -3.59 -19.77
N ILE A 94 1.36 -3.19 -18.64
CA ILE A 94 1.90 -2.11 -17.80
C ILE A 94 2.49 -2.74 -16.54
N LEU A 95 3.80 -2.58 -16.35
CA LEU A 95 4.47 -2.97 -15.12
C LEU A 95 4.44 -1.82 -14.14
N THR A 96 3.63 -1.97 -13.10
CA THR A 96 3.55 -0.99 -12.00
C THR A 96 4.72 -1.14 -11.04
N HIS A 97 4.99 -0.08 -10.29
CA HIS A 97 6.00 -0.11 -9.24
C HIS A 97 5.57 0.78 -8.06
N TYR A 98 6.10 0.48 -6.88
CA TYR A 98 5.96 1.39 -5.75
C TYR A 98 6.64 2.74 -6.01
N PRO A 99 6.22 3.83 -5.36
CA PRO A 99 6.86 5.14 -5.50
C PRO A 99 8.37 5.06 -5.28
N LYS A 100 9.14 5.56 -6.26
CA LYS A 100 10.62 5.56 -6.23
C LYS A 100 11.20 6.73 -5.44
N ASN A 101 10.41 7.80 -5.29
CA ASN A 101 10.78 9.03 -4.61
C ASN A 101 9.77 9.31 -3.49
N ILE A 102 10.26 9.83 -2.37
CA ILE A 102 9.44 10.23 -1.22
C ILE A 102 8.43 11.31 -1.58
N GLU A 103 8.75 12.25 -2.49
CA GLU A 103 7.82 13.31 -2.88
C GLU A 103 6.54 12.74 -3.53
N HIS A 104 6.68 11.72 -4.40
CA HIS A 104 5.51 11.08 -5.00
C HIS A 104 4.72 10.26 -3.97
N ALA A 105 5.42 9.65 -3.01
CA ALA A 105 4.78 8.89 -1.94
C ALA A 105 3.96 9.80 -1.01
N LEU A 106 4.51 10.97 -0.67
CA LEU A 106 3.81 12.01 0.09
C LEU A 106 2.52 12.45 -0.61
N LEU A 107 2.56 12.73 -1.91
CA LEU A 107 1.37 13.12 -2.68
C LEU A 107 0.28 12.06 -2.64
N ILE A 108 0.65 10.79 -2.73
CA ILE A 108 -0.30 9.67 -2.64
C ILE A 108 -0.92 9.62 -1.24
N THR A 109 -0.12 9.68 -0.19
CA THR A 109 -0.62 9.61 1.18
C THR A 109 -1.49 10.82 1.53
N GLU A 110 -1.13 12.03 1.11
CA GLU A 110 -1.96 13.22 1.31
C GLU A 110 -3.30 13.14 0.57
N GLN A 111 -3.31 12.53 -0.61
CA GLN A 111 -4.53 12.35 -1.40
C GLN A 111 -5.45 11.27 -0.82
N GLU A 112 -4.87 10.15 -0.38
CA GLU A 112 -5.61 8.92 -0.06
C GLU A 112 -5.92 8.77 1.43
N ALA A 113 -5.25 9.50 2.33
CA ALA A 113 -5.53 9.42 3.76
C ALA A 113 -6.87 10.05 4.12
N ASP A 114 -7.69 9.31 4.86
CA ASP A 114 -9.01 9.73 5.29
C ASP A 114 -8.94 10.44 6.65
N ILE A 115 -8.54 11.71 6.62
CA ILE A 115 -8.52 12.58 7.80
C ILE A 115 -9.78 13.43 7.83
N THR A 116 -10.53 13.39 8.93
CA THR A 116 -11.79 14.17 9.04
C THR A 116 -11.52 15.67 9.09
N GLU A 117 -12.51 16.49 8.74
CA GLU A 117 -12.37 17.95 8.83
C GLU A 117 -12.14 18.42 10.26
N GLU A 118 -12.74 17.76 11.25
CA GLU A 118 -12.52 18.04 12.67
C GLU A 118 -11.05 17.77 13.07
N GLN A 119 -10.48 16.67 12.58
CA GLN A 119 -9.08 16.33 12.80
C GLN A 119 -8.14 17.33 12.13
N LYS A 120 -8.43 17.76 10.89
CA LYS A 120 -7.63 18.77 10.17
C LYS A 120 -7.58 20.11 10.91
N VAL A 121 -8.68 20.53 11.53
CA VAL A 121 -8.72 21.78 12.32
C VAL A 121 -7.96 21.62 13.63
N ARG A 122 -8.05 20.45 14.28
CA ARG A 122 -7.50 20.22 15.62
C ARG A 122 -6.02 19.82 15.63
N VAL A 123 -5.57 19.05 14.66
CA VAL A 123 -4.25 18.40 14.65
C VAL A 123 -3.42 18.91 13.48
N ARG A 124 -2.30 19.57 13.79
CA ARG A 124 -1.32 19.98 12.78
C ARG A 124 -0.27 18.89 12.58
N VAL A 125 0.08 18.60 11.32
CA VAL A 125 1.16 17.65 10.99
C VAL A 125 2.26 18.37 10.24
N SER A 126 3.48 18.34 10.78
CA SER A 126 4.64 18.93 10.12
C SER A 126 5.09 18.10 8.91
N ASP A 127 5.70 18.76 7.93
CA ASP A 127 6.30 18.11 6.76
C ASP A 127 7.34 17.04 7.15
N MET A 128 8.16 17.33 8.17
CA MET A 128 9.13 16.37 8.71
C MET A 128 8.44 15.08 9.20
N VAL A 129 7.31 15.19 9.91
CA VAL A 129 6.56 14.01 10.37
C VAL A 129 6.00 13.21 9.20
N LYS A 130 5.43 13.88 8.19
CA LYS A 130 4.95 13.21 6.96
C LYS A 130 6.07 12.42 6.28
N ARG A 131 7.25 13.04 6.15
CA ARG A 131 8.43 12.40 5.56
C ARG A 131 8.96 11.23 6.38
N ILE A 132 8.95 11.32 7.71
CA ILE A 132 9.34 10.20 8.57
C ILE A 132 8.40 9.01 8.34
N ILE A 133 7.08 9.26 8.30
CA ILE A 133 6.09 8.20 8.06
C ILE A 133 6.32 7.55 6.70
N GLU A 134 6.53 8.35 5.64
CA GLU A 134 6.84 7.80 4.32
C GLU A 134 8.15 7.01 4.31
N GLN A 135 9.18 7.53 4.97
CA GLN A 135 10.50 6.89 5.04
C GLN A 135 10.41 5.48 5.63
N VAL A 136 9.49 5.20 6.56
CA VAL A 136 9.28 3.85 7.10
C VAL A 136 9.06 2.82 5.98
N ALA A 137 8.25 3.13 4.97
CA ALA A 137 8.02 2.21 3.85
C ALA A 137 9.28 1.99 3.01
N PHE A 138 10.13 3.00 2.84
CA PHE A 138 11.41 2.86 2.12
C PHE A 138 12.39 1.99 2.90
N GLU A 139 12.50 2.19 4.22
CA GLU A 139 13.31 1.33 5.09
C GLU A 139 12.81 -0.12 5.04
N ALA A 140 11.50 -0.32 5.14
CA ALA A 140 10.87 -1.64 5.12
C ALA A 140 11.17 -2.41 3.82
N ARG A 141 11.11 -1.76 2.65
CA ARG A 141 11.43 -2.39 1.35
C ARG A 141 12.88 -2.87 1.23
N THR A 142 13.79 -2.25 1.96
CA THR A 142 15.22 -2.63 1.99
C THR A 142 15.59 -3.54 3.15
N SER A 143 14.68 -3.72 4.12
CA SER A 143 14.91 -4.50 5.33
C SER A 143 15.13 -5.98 5.01
N GLU A 144 16.04 -6.61 5.76
CA GLU A 144 16.24 -8.05 5.74
C GLU A 144 15.15 -8.81 6.52
N PHE A 145 14.43 -8.13 7.42
CA PHE A 145 13.36 -8.70 8.24
C PHE A 145 11.98 -8.71 7.58
N VAL A 146 11.83 -8.07 6.41
CA VAL A 146 10.56 -7.92 5.71
C VAL A 146 10.56 -8.74 4.44
N ASP A 147 9.47 -9.46 4.17
CA ASP A 147 9.33 -10.23 2.94
C ASP A 147 9.12 -9.31 1.73
N LYS A 148 10.13 -9.30 0.86
CA LYS A 148 10.12 -8.49 -0.38
C LYS A 148 9.13 -9.01 -1.41
N LYS A 149 8.72 -10.29 -1.35
CA LYS A 149 7.74 -10.87 -2.28
C LYS A 149 6.34 -10.34 -1.99
N SER A 150 5.94 -10.37 -0.73
CA SER A 150 4.68 -9.78 -0.27
C SER A 150 4.62 -8.25 -0.50
N GLY A 151 5.78 -7.59 -0.49
CA GLY A 151 5.93 -6.18 -0.84
C GLY A 151 5.44 -5.22 0.24
N VAL A 152 5.73 -3.93 0.07
CA VAL A 152 5.35 -2.88 1.03
C VAL A 152 4.56 -1.80 0.30
N SER A 153 3.23 -1.89 0.43
CA SER A 153 2.28 -1.00 -0.27
C SER A 153 2.16 0.38 0.38
N ALA A 154 1.59 1.34 -0.37
CA ALA A 154 1.24 2.66 0.15
C ALA A 154 0.19 2.61 1.28
N ARG A 155 -0.56 1.49 1.41
CA ARG A 155 -1.52 1.32 2.52
C ARG A 155 -0.85 1.29 3.90
N LEU A 156 0.45 1.04 3.96
CA LEU A 156 1.22 1.16 5.21
C LEU A 156 1.28 2.62 5.64
N THR A 157 1.73 3.51 4.76
CA THR A 157 2.00 4.91 5.10
C THR A 157 0.72 5.72 5.24
N ILE A 158 -0.31 5.41 4.44
CA ILE A 158 -1.68 5.94 4.60
C ILE A 158 -2.21 5.65 6.00
N ALA A 159 -2.25 4.37 6.40
CA ALA A 159 -2.74 3.98 7.72
C ALA A 159 -1.83 4.47 8.86
N ALA A 160 -0.52 4.59 8.63
CA ALA A 160 0.40 5.15 9.61
C ALA A 160 0.15 6.65 9.82
N TYR A 161 -0.13 7.40 8.75
CA TYR A 161 -0.48 8.81 8.80
C TYR A 161 -1.79 9.06 9.55
N GLU A 162 -2.84 8.30 9.23
CA GLU A 162 -4.13 8.33 9.94
C GLU A 162 -3.97 8.02 11.43
N ASN A 163 -3.17 7.01 11.77
CA ASN A 163 -2.90 6.66 13.17
C ASN A 163 -2.04 7.69 13.90
N ALA A 164 -1.11 8.36 13.23
CA ALA A 164 -0.33 9.45 13.82
C ALA A 164 -1.25 10.63 14.20
N VAL A 165 -2.17 11.01 13.32
CA VAL A 165 -3.17 12.05 13.58
C VAL A 165 -4.10 11.63 14.73
N SER A 166 -4.61 10.40 14.69
CA SER A 166 -5.50 9.86 15.73
C SER A 166 -4.81 9.78 17.10
N SER A 167 -3.51 9.45 17.12
CA SER A 167 -2.72 9.40 18.36
C SER A 167 -2.53 10.78 18.98
N ALA A 168 -2.22 11.78 18.16
CA ALA A 168 -2.10 13.16 18.60
C ALA A 168 -3.46 13.71 19.07
N GLU A 169 -4.54 13.46 18.35
CA GLU A 169 -5.91 13.83 18.75
C GLU A 169 -6.27 13.22 20.11
N ARG A 170 -6.03 11.92 20.29
CA ARG A 170 -6.29 11.22 21.56
C ARG A 170 -5.53 11.87 22.70
N ARG A 171 -4.25 12.21 22.50
CA ARG A 171 -3.44 12.91 23.51
C ARG A 171 -4.02 14.28 23.85
N ALA A 172 -4.42 15.06 22.84
CA ALA A 172 -5.05 16.36 23.05
C ALA A 172 -6.34 16.25 23.85
N LEU A 173 -7.20 15.27 23.53
CA LEU A 173 -8.44 15.01 24.25
C LEU A 173 -8.19 14.66 25.72
N LEU A 174 -7.21 13.77 26.00
CA LEU A 174 -6.85 13.39 27.36
C LEU A 174 -6.33 14.58 28.19
N ASN A 175 -5.63 15.51 27.54
CA ASN A 175 -5.08 16.70 28.18
C ASN A 175 -6.03 17.92 28.18
N ASN A 176 -7.24 17.79 27.63
CA ASN A 176 -8.16 18.90 27.40
C ASN A 176 -7.56 20.05 26.54
N GLU A 177 -6.69 19.72 25.59
CA GLU A 177 -6.12 20.65 24.61
C GLU A 177 -7.12 20.89 23.47
N LYS A 178 -7.32 22.16 23.08
CA LYS A 178 -8.21 22.53 21.96
C LYS A 178 -7.61 22.23 20.59
N GLU A 179 -6.30 22.42 20.46
CA GLU A 179 -5.50 22.17 19.26
C GLU A 179 -4.20 21.50 19.68
N THR A 180 -3.61 20.71 18.79
CA THR A 180 -2.32 20.06 19.02
C THR A 180 -1.56 19.88 17.71
N GLN A 181 -0.36 19.31 17.79
CA GLN A 181 0.37 18.81 16.63
C GLN A 181 0.81 17.37 16.87
N VAL A 182 1.13 16.65 15.78
CA VAL A 182 1.76 15.33 15.89
C VAL A 182 3.20 15.51 16.37
N TRP A 183 3.50 14.98 17.55
CA TRP A 183 4.85 14.94 18.10
C TRP A 183 5.54 13.61 17.78
N MET A 184 6.86 13.56 17.93
CA MET A 184 7.64 12.34 17.72
C MET A 184 7.19 11.20 18.65
N SER A 185 6.74 11.51 19.86
CA SER A 185 6.18 10.53 20.80
C SER A 185 4.86 9.92 20.31
N ASP A 186 4.07 10.66 19.53
CA ASP A 186 2.81 10.16 18.97
C ASP A 186 3.07 9.11 17.87
N LEU A 187 4.28 9.08 17.28
CA LEU A 187 4.63 8.12 16.23
C LEU A 187 4.75 6.66 16.73
N VAL A 188 4.82 6.43 18.03
CA VAL A 188 4.65 5.07 18.58
C VAL A 188 3.26 4.52 18.24
N GLY A 189 2.27 5.40 18.07
CA GLY A 189 0.91 5.03 17.67
C GLY A 189 0.80 4.46 16.26
N ILE A 190 1.81 4.61 15.40
CA ILE A 190 1.79 4.06 14.03
C ILE A 190 2.24 2.59 13.97
N ILE A 191 2.83 2.05 15.04
CA ILE A 191 3.38 0.69 15.09
C ILE A 191 2.35 -0.37 14.64
N PRO A 192 1.06 -0.33 15.08
CA PRO A 192 0.06 -1.29 14.60
C PRO A 192 -0.17 -1.22 13.08
N SER A 193 -0.07 -0.04 12.46
CA SER A 193 -0.19 0.13 11.01
C SER A 193 0.96 -0.53 10.25
N ILE A 194 2.15 -0.51 10.84
CA ILE A 194 3.33 -1.16 10.29
C ILE A 194 3.15 -2.67 10.42
N THR A 195 2.95 -3.19 11.63
CA THR A 195 2.87 -4.64 11.89
C THR A 195 1.73 -5.32 11.17
N GLY A 196 0.60 -4.63 10.94
CA GLY A 196 -0.54 -5.21 10.23
C GLY A 196 -0.47 -5.12 8.69
N LYS A 197 0.57 -4.49 8.13
CA LYS A 197 0.71 -4.24 6.68
C LYS A 197 2.06 -4.66 6.11
N ILE A 198 2.91 -5.29 6.92
CA ILE A 198 4.15 -5.92 6.48
C ILE A 198 4.11 -7.40 6.81
N GLU A 199 4.58 -8.21 5.88
CA GLU A 199 4.87 -9.63 6.14
C GLU A 199 6.34 -9.75 6.53
N LEU A 200 6.63 -10.52 7.57
CA LEU A 200 7.99 -10.72 8.04
C LEU A 200 8.56 -12.03 7.48
N VAL A 201 9.86 -12.03 7.26
CA VAL A 201 10.59 -13.30 7.04
C VAL A 201 10.85 -13.97 8.39
N TYR A 202 11.34 -15.21 8.36
CA TYR A 202 11.63 -15.99 9.56
C TYR A 202 12.50 -15.25 10.58
N GLU A 203 13.54 -14.55 10.13
CA GLU A 203 14.40 -13.72 10.97
C GLU A 203 13.64 -12.56 11.62
N GLY A 204 12.70 -11.94 10.91
CA GLY A 204 11.87 -10.86 11.45
C GLY A 204 10.86 -11.36 12.48
N GLU A 205 10.29 -12.55 12.27
CA GLU A 205 9.41 -13.22 13.24
C GLU A 205 10.16 -13.56 14.54
N GLN A 206 11.44 -13.94 14.46
CA GLN A 206 12.27 -14.19 15.64
C GLN A 206 12.55 -12.93 16.47
N GLU A 207 12.82 -11.80 15.82
CA GLU A 207 12.99 -10.50 16.49
C GLU A 207 11.69 -9.98 17.12
N GLY A 208 10.55 -10.34 16.51
CA GLY A 208 9.22 -9.96 16.95
C GLY A 208 8.67 -8.75 16.17
N PRO A 209 7.42 -8.79 15.68
CA PRO A 209 6.86 -7.75 14.83
C PRO A 209 6.93 -6.33 15.40
N TYR A 210 6.69 -6.19 16.71
CA TYR A 210 6.78 -4.89 17.39
C TYR A 210 8.19 -4.31 17.32
N GLN A 211 9.21 -5.12 17.61
CA GLN A 211 10.61 -4.68 17.61
C GLN A 211 11.06 -4.33 16.20
N VAL A 212 10.67 -5.14 15.19
CA VAL A 212 10.95 -4.84 13.79
C VAL A 212 10.31 -3.52 13.37
N ALA A 213 9.03 -3.30 13.67
CA ALA A 213 8.34 -2.05 13.34
C ALA A 213 8.99 -0.83 14.03
N PHE A 214 9.38 -0.97 15.29
CA PHE A 214 10.07 0.09 16.03
C PHE A 214 11.45 0.39 15.42
N ASN A 215 12.23 -0.64 15.06
CA ASN A 215 13.52 -0.50 14.40
C ASN A 215 13.38 0.18 13.02
N LEU A 216 12.31 -0.10 12.27
CA LEU A 216 12.01 0.59 11.00
C LEU A 216 11.74 2.08 11.22
N LEU A 217 10.96 2.43 12.26
CA LEU A 217 10.71 3.81 12.65
C LEU A 217 12.00 4.52 13.09
N GLU A 218 12.86 3.87 13.88
CA GLU A 218 14.17 4.42 14.24
C GLU A 218 15.07 4.68 13.02
N LYS A 219 15.11 3.75 12.07
CA LYS A 219 15.86 3.94 10.82
C LYS A 219 15.30 5.12 10.03
N ALA A 220 13.98 5.24 9.94
CA ALA A 220 13.32 6.37 9.29
C ALA A 220 13.68 7.72 9.95
N PHE A 221 13.70 7.78 11.29
CA PHE A 221 14.18 8.96 12.01
C PHE A 221 15.62 9.29 11.63
N ARG A 222 16.54 8.32 11.66
CA ARG A 222 17.96 8.55 11.32
C ARG A 222 18.15 9.03 9.89
N SER A 223 17.43 8.44 8.95
CA SER A 223 17.46 8.79 7.52
C SER A 223 16.94 10.21 7.28
N GLN A 224 15.86 10.61 7.96
CA GLN A 224 15.32 11.96 7.81
C GLN A 224 16.09 13.01 8.63
N PHE A 225 16.67 12.64 9.77
CA PHE A 225 17.38 13.57 10.66
C PHE A 225 18.47 14.36 9.92
N VAL A 226 19.26 13.68 9.08
CA VAL A 226 20.38 14.31 8.35
C VAL A 226 19.95 15.29 7.26
N ASN A 227 18.67 15.28 6.87
CA ASN A 227 18.11 16.24 5.92
C ASN A 227 17.76 17.58 6.59
N TYR A 228 17.52 17.56 7.91
CA TYR A 228 17.14 18.74 8.68
C TYR A 228 18.27 19.25 9.60
N PHE A 229 19.16 18.35 10.05
CA PHE A 229 20.18 18.64 11.04
C PHE A 229 21.55 18.08 10.63
N PRO A 230 22.67 18.68 11.08
CA PRO A 230 24.01 18.18 10.78
C PRO A 230 24.22 16.73 11.22
N ASN A 231 24.82 15.87 10.38
CA ASN A 231 25.00 14.46 10.74
C ASN A 231 25.85 14.30 12.03
N PRO A 232 25.30 13.73 13.13
CA PRO A 232 26.01 13.60 14.40
C PRO A 232 27.29 12.76 14.32
N GLU A 233 27.37 11.79 13.39
CA GLU A 233 28.53 10.91 13.23
C GLU A 233 29.77 11.67 12.71
N LEU A 234 29.58 12.80 12.02
CA LEU A 234 30.69 13.64 11.57
C LEU A 234 31.41 14.33 12.75
N PHE A 235 30.67 14.64 13.81
CA PHE A 235 31.19 15.31 15.01
C PHE A 235 31.79 14.34 16.03
N LYS A 236 31.44 13.04 15.98
CA LYS A 236 32.10 12.01 16.80
C LYS A 236 33.56 11.76 16.38
N LYS A 237 33.86 11.90 15.08
CA LYS A 237 35.19 11.60 14.51
C LYS A 237 36.14 12.79 14.49
N ARG A 238 35.63 14.02 14.40
CA ARG A 238 36.44 15.26 14.37
C ARG A 238 36.76 15.75 15.78
N LYS A 239 37.79 15.20 16.42
CA LYS A 239 38.32 15.72 17.70
C LYS A 239 39.19 16.99 17.57
N GLY A 240 39.31 17.62 16.39
CA GLY A 240 40.32 18.67 16.18
C GLY A 240 40.08 19.73 15.09
N ALA A 241 38.89 19.82 14.49
CA ALA A 241 38.57 20.93 13.59
C ALA A 241 37.59 21.87 14.32
N GLY A 242 37.87 23.17 14.36
CA GLY A 242 37.20 24.19 15.18
C GLY A 242 35.71 24.46 14.93
N GLU A 243 34.95 23.49 14.42
CA GLU A 243 33.49 23.53 14.39
C GLU A 243 32.93 23.00 15.70
N GLU A 244 32.23 23.85 16.44
CA GLU A 244 31.57 23.47 17.69
C GLU A 244 30.44 22.47 17.41
N ASN A 245 30.46 21.32 18.08
CA ASN A 245 29.43 20.29 17.92
C ASN A 245 28.06 20.87 18.37
N PRO A 246 27.09 21.05 17.45
CA PRO A 246 25.82 21.70 17.76
C PRO A 246 24.98 20.91 18.79
N TYR A 247 25.30 19.63 18.99
CA TYR A 247 24.60 18.75 19.93
C TYR A 247 25.20 18.76 21.34
N LYS A 248 26.38 19.34 21.55
CA LYS A 248 27.07 19.33 22.84
C LYS A 248 26.27 20.00 23.97
N PRO A 249 25.57 21.14 23.75
CA PRO A 249 24.72 21.73 24.78
C PRO A 249 23.56 20.81 25.18
N ILE A 250 23.02 20.06 24.21
CA ILE A 250 21.90 19.15 24.39
C ILE A 250 22.36 17.92 25.20
N THR A 251 23.41 17.23 24.77
CA THR A 251 23.95 16.07 25.50
C THR A 251 24.41 16.48 26.89
N GLY A 252 25.07 17.62 27.03
CA GLY A 252 25.51 18.16 28.31
C GLY A 252 24.36 18.54 29.25
N TRP A 253 23.15 18.77 28.74
CA TRP A 253 21.96 18.95 29.59
C TRP A 253 21.47 17.60 30.16
N PHE A 254 21.46 16.53 29.36
CA PHE A 254 21.13 15.19 29.82
C PHE A 254 22.20 14.60 30.76
N ASP A 255 23.48 14.87 30.49
CA ASP A 255 24.61 14.44 31.35
C ASP A 255 24.52 15.02 32.78
N LYS A 256 23.76 16.10 32.97
CA LYS A 256 23.46 16.68 34.30
C LYS A 256 22.34 15.97 35.04
N GLY A 257 21.81 14.86 34.51
CA GLY A 257 20.74 14.07 35.12
C GLY A 257 19.33 14.62 34.90
N ASN A 258 19.15 15.49 33.91
CA ASN A 258 17.81 15.96 33.57
C ASN A 258 17.06 14.93 32.69
N HIS A 259 15.73 14.89 32.82
CA HIS A 259 14.84 13.99 32.09
C HIS A 259 13.69 14.78 31.42
N LEU A 260 13.14 14.22 30.33
CA LEU A 260 11.98 14.75 29.60
C LEU A 260 10.67 14.22 30.18
#